data_AF-A0A2U3LH26-F1
#
_entry.id   AF-A0A2U3LH26-F1
#
_cell.length_a   1.000
_cell.length_b   1.000
_cell.length_c   1.000
_cell.angle_alpha   90.00
_cell.angle_beta   90.00
_cell.angle_gamma   90.00
#
_symmetry.space_group_name_H-M   'P 1'
#
loop_
_entity.id
_entity.type
_entity.pdbx_description
1 polymer ?
#
loop_
_entity_poly.entity_id
_entity_poly.type
_entity_poly.pdbx_seq_one_letter_code
_entity_poly.pdbx_strand_id
1 'polypeptide(L)'
;MSMINEQLAQRSKENMSFSDYKPGSATAEFNQEIANVTTLVESAKLRVSDEGKAKLDRFLASYTSRYAAWTNKRNANGAGHVSVMIAGPANYNMRAHEKYMSREGNLWKEYEEFRNPEYKISSIVAGDRVIKSNDVNAIEKLQEKIDGLEKMQELMKACNAIIRKKKLTDEEKIAAMVEAGASEKAAKETLTPNFMGRIGFASYSLSNNNATIRNAKQRISQLEKIAARGTQETVIESDAEETNGIRIVDNVEAHRLQIFFNGKPSAEVRTQLKKNGFRWTPSISAWQSYRSESANRAAREIVAAM
;
A
#
# COMPACT_ATOMS: atom_id res chain seq x y z
N MET A 1 -19.57 -20.17 17.03
CA MET A 1 -20.36 -20.27 15.78
C MET A 1 -19.37 -20.50 14.65
N SER A 2 -19.45 -21.61 13.91
CA SER A 2 -18.56 -21.84 12.76
C SER A 2 -18.72 -20.69 11.76
N MET A 3 -17.62 -20.19 11.20
CA MET A 3 -17.68 -19.18 10.13
C MET A 3 -18.32 -19.73 8.85
N ILE A 4 -18.36 -21.06 8.69
CA ILE A 4 -18.93 -21.74 7.54
C ILE A 4 -20.22 -22.46 7.92
N ASN A 5 -21.26 -22.28 7.10
CA ASN A 5 -22.53 -22.97 7.22
C ASN A 5 -22.46 -24.32 6.49
N GLU A 6 -22.13 -25.36 7.25
CA GLU A 6 -21.95 -26.73 6.77
C GLU A 6 -23.25 -27.34 6.21
N GLN A 7 -24.41 -27.00 6.78
CA GLN A 7 -25.71 -27.49 6.29
C GLN A 7 -26.03 -26.94 4.90
N LEU A 8 -25.69 -25.68 4.63
CA LEU A 8 -25.82 -25.11 3.29
C LEU A 8 -24.82 -25.72 2.31
N ALA A 9 -23.59 -25.99 2.76
CA ALA A 9 -22.59 -26.67 1.93
C ALA A 9 -23.06 -28.07 1.52
N GLN A 10 -23.60 -28.83 2.46
CA GLN A 10 -24.17 -30.15 2.22
C GLN A 10 -25.31 -30.08 1.19
N ARG A 11 -26.32 -29.23 1.41
CA ARG A 11 -27.44 -29.07 0.47
C ARG A 11 -26.98 -28.63 -0.92
N SER A 12 -26.00 -27.71 -0.98
CA SER A 12 -25.41 -27.29 -2.23
C SER A 12 -24.73 -28.45 -2.97
N LYS A 13 -24.05 -29.35 -2.26
CA LYS A 13 -23.40 -30.52 -2.85
C LYS A 13 -24.42 -31.51 -3.39
N GLU A 14 -25.43 -31.86 -2.59
CA GLU A 14 -26.51 -32.79 -2.95
C GLU A 14 -27.27 -32.31 -4.20
N ASN A 15 -27.48 -31.00 -4.32
CA ASN A 15 -28.15 -30.41 -5.47
C ASN A 15 -27.30 -30.40 -6.77
N MET A 16 -25.98 -30.56 -6.67
CA MET A 16 -25.04 -30.38 -7.78
C MET A 16 -24.30 -31.66 -8.17
N SER A 17 -24.30 -32.68 -7.30
CA SER A 17 -23.47 -33.86 -7.44
C SER A 17 -24.15 -35.10 -6.88
N PHE A 18 -23.98 -36.24 -7.57
CA PHE A 18 -24.39 -37.56 -7.08
C PHE A 18 -23.49 -38.13 -5.97
N SER A 19 -22.34 -37.48 -5.72
CA SER A 19 -21.41 -37.91 -4.67
C SER A 19 -21.85 -37.40 -3.30
N ASP A 20 -21.73 -38.27 -2.30
CA ASP A 20 -22.06 -37.93 -0.93
C ASP A 20 -21.21 -36.77 -0.41
N TYR A 21 -21.84 -35.90 0.38
CA TYR A 21 -21.14 -34.84 1.07
C TYR A 21 -20.33 -35.42 2.24
N LYS A 22 -19.04 -35.10 2.30
CA LYS A 22 -18.21 -35.44 3.46
C LYS A 22 -18.43 -34.39 4.56
N PRO A 23 -18.96 -34.77 5.75
CA PRO A 23 -19.16 -33.81 6.84
C PRO A 23 -17.86 -33.13 7.25
N GLY A 24 -17.89 -31.81 7.40
CA GLY A 24 -16.75 -30.97 7.75
C GLY A 24 -15.88 -30.55 6.56
N SER A 25 -16.17 -31.00 5.34
CA SER A 25 -15.31 -30.74 4.17
C SER A 25 -15.24 -29.26 3.80
N ALA A 26 -16.36 -28.53 3.75
CA ALA A 26 -16.34 -27.10 3.44
C ALA A 26 -15.60 -26.28 4.50
N THR A 27 -15.79 -26.62 5.78
CA THR A 27 -15.03 -26.00 6.87
C THR A 27 -13.53 -26.32 6.76
N ALA A 28 -13.16 -27.54 6.37
CA ALA A 28 -11.76 -27.94 6.17
C ALA A 28 -11.10 -27.20 4.99
N GLU A 29 -11.78 -27.09 3.85
CA GLU A 29 -11.33 -26.32 2.68
C GLU A 29 -11.11 -24.85 3.05
N PHE A 30 -12.07 -24.24 3.76
CA PHE A 30 -11.93 -22.89 4.28
C PHE A 30 -10.70 -22.74 5.18
N ASN A 31 -10.53 -23.63 6.15
CA ASN A 31 -9.39 -23.56 7.07
C ASN A 31 -8.05 -23.75 6.36
N GLN A 32 -7.98 -24.61 5.35
CA GLN A 32 -6.79 -24.81 4.55
C GLN A 32 -6.40 -23.52 3.81
N GLU A 33 -7.36 -22.87 3.17
CA GLU A 33 -7.12 -21.61 2.48
C GLU A 33 -6.66 -20.51 3.44
N ILE A 34 -7.31 -20.37 4.60
CA ILE A 34 -6.88 -19.40 5.62
C ILE A 34 -5.48 -19.73 6.17
N ALA A 35 -5.14 -21.01 6.33
CA ALA A 35 -3.80 -21.42 6.74
C ALA A 35 -2.72 -21.06 5.70
N ASN A 36 -3.02 -21.24 4.41
CA ASN A 36 -2.14 -20.83 3.32
C ASN A 36 -1.88 -19.33 3.37
N VAL A 37 -2.94 -18.52 3.44
CA VAL A 37 -2.82 -17.05 3.50
C VAL A 37 -2.15 -16.58 4.78
N THR A 38 -2.40 -17.25 5.91
CA THR A 38 -1.71 -16.97 7.17
C THR A 38 -0.20 -17.20 7.03
N THR A 39 0.20 -18.31 6.42
CA THR A 39 1.63 -18.60 6.16
C THR A 39 2.28 -17.51 5.30
N LEU A 40 1.59 -17.04 4.26
CA LEU A 40 2.06 -15.94 3.43
C LEU A 40 2.20 -14.64 4.23
N VAL A 41 1.22 -14.32 5.08
CA VAL A 41 1.24 -13.14 5.95
C VAL A 41 2.39 -13.21 6.96
N GLU A 42 2.59 -14.34 7.63
CA GLU A 42 3.69 -14.51 8.59
C GLU A 42 5.06 -14.38 7.91
N SER A 43 5.23 -14.94 6.71
CA SER A 43 6.45 -14.74 5.93
C SER A 43 6.67 -13.28 5.51
N ALA A 44 5.59 -12.52 5.29
CA ALA A 44 5.64 -11.12 4.94
C ALA A 44 5.97 -10.22 6.14
N LYS A 45 5.50 -10.57 7.35
CA LYS A 45 5.78 -9.84 8.60
C LYS A 45 7.27 -9.74 8.91
N LEU A 46 8.09 -10.70 8.46
CA LEU A 46 9.55 -10.68 8.63
C LEU A 46 10.24 -9.56 7.83
N ARG A 47 9.56 -8.94 6.86
CA ARG A 47 10.16 -8.00 5.90
C ARG A 47 9.61 -6.57 6.00
N VAL A 48 8.77 -6.30 7.00
CA VAL A 48 8.05 -5.04 7.15
C VAL A 48 8.20 -4.47 8.56
N SER A 49 7.95 -3.17 8.68
CA SER A 49 7.85 -2.45 9.95
C SER A 49 6.66 -2.95 10.80
N ASP A 50 6.60 -2.56 12.08
CA ASP A 50 5.47 -2.91 12.95
C ASP A 50 4.13 -2.34 12.45
N GLU A 51 4.16 -1.18 11.80
CA GLU A 51 2.99 -0.62 11.12
C GLU A 51 2.54 -1.51 9.94
N GLY A 52 3.51 -2.03 9.19
CA GLY A 52 3.30 -3.01 8.13
C GLY A 52 2.71 -4.32 8.65
N LYS A 53 3.20 -4.83 9.78
CA LYS A 53 2.63 -6.01 10.45
C LYS A 53 1.17 -5.80 10.81
N ALA A 54 0.83 -4.66 11.44
CA ALA A 54 -0.55 -4.32 11.77
C ALA A 54 -1.46 -4.16 10.54
N LYS A 55 -0.93 -3.74 9.37
CA LYS A 55 -1.68 -3.72 8.11
C LYS A 55 -1.92 -5.13 7.57
N LEU A 56 -0.93 -6.02 7.65
CA LEU A 56 -1.06 -7.41 7.26
C LEU A 56 -2.07 -8.16 8.15
N ASP A 57 -2.07 -7.91 9.46
CA ASP A 57 -3.05 -8.50 10.39
C ASP A 57 -4.48 -8.07 10.07
N ARG A 58 -4.68 -6.77 9.83
CA ARG A 58 -5.98 -6.24 9.38
C ARG A 58 -6.41 -6.85 8.05
N PHE A 59 -5.47 -7.01 7.11
CA PHE A 59 -5.75 -7.67 5.84
C PHE A 59 -6.19 -9.12 6.06
N LEU A 60 -5.45 -9.90 6.84
CA LEU A 60 -5.79 -11.30 7.14
C LEU A 60 -7.19 -11.41 7.75
N ALA A 61 -7.50 -10.61 8.78
CA ALA A 61 -8.82 -10.59 9.41
C ALA A 61 -9.95 -10.25 8.40
N SER A 62 -9.71 -9.26 7.54
CA SER A 62 -10.67 -8.87 6.50
C SER A 62 -10.85 -9.95 5.43
N TYR A 63 -9.76 -10.62 5.02
CA TYR A 63 -9.77 -11.70 4.04
C TYR A 63 -10.53 -12.90 4.59
N THR A 64 -10.24 -13.33 5.82
CA THR A 64 -10.94 -14.43 6.50
C THR A 64 -12.44 -14.18 6.55
N SER A 65 -12.85 -12.98 6.99
CA SER A 65 -14.27 -12.61 7.09
C SER A 65 -14.95 -12.58 5.72
N ARG A 66 -14.27 -11.98 4.72
CA ARG A 66 -14.80 -11.86 3.35
C ARG A 66 -14.91 -13.21 2.67
N TYR A 67 -13.90 -14.07 2.82
CA TYR A 67 -13.90 -15.41 2.23
C TYR A 67 -14.97 -16.30 2.87
N ALA A 68 -15.13 -16.26 4.20
CA ALA A 68 -16.22 -16.97 4.87
C ALA A 68 -17.61 -16.51 4.38
N ALA A 69 -17.83 -15.20 4.27
CA ALA A 69 -19.07 -14.64 3.77
C ALA A 69 -19.34 -15.08 2.32
N TRP A 70 -18.32 -15.01 1.44
CA TRP A 70 -18.42 -15.45 0.06
C TRP A 70 -18.73 -16.95 -0.06
N THR A 71 -18.03 -17.80 0.70
CA THR A 71 -18.26 -19.25 0.73
C THR A 71 -19.70 -19.57 1.14
N ASN A 72 -20.22 -18.89 2.17
CA ASN A 72 -21.60 -19.06 2.60
C ASN A 72 -22.62 -18.58 1.55
N LYS A 73 -22.37 -17.44 0.88
CA LYS A 73 -23.23 -16.96 -0.22
C LYS A 73 -23.25 -17.94 -1.39
N ARG A 74 -22.10 -18.50 -1.76
CA ARG A 74 -21.97 -19.51 -2.81
C ARG A 74 -22.73 -20.79 -2.45
N ASN A 75 -22.53 -21.29 -1.24
CA ASN A 75 -23.26 -22.45 -0.72
C ASN A 75 -24.77 -22.20 -0.67
N ALA A 76 -25.20 -21.00 -0.26
CA ALA A 76 -26.62 -20.63 -0.27
C ALA A 76 -27.21 -20.60 -1.68
N ASN A 77 -26.45 -20.10 -2.66
CA ASN A 77 -26.89 -20.06 -4.05
C ASN A 77 -27.06 -21.48 -4.63
N GLY A 78 -26.08 -22.36 -4.39
CA GLY A 78 -26.16 -23.77 -4.81
C GLY A 78 -27.20 -24.58 -4.05
N ALA A 79 -27.42 -24.32 -2.76
CA ALA A 79 -28.49 -24.96 -1.98
C ALA A 79 -29.90 -24.58 -2.47
N GLY A 80 -30.05 -23.44 -3.16
CA GLY A 80 -31.30 -22.96 -3.73
C GLY A 80 -31.59 -23.42 -5.16
N HIS A 81 -30.70 -24.19 -5.78
CA HIS A 81 -30.82 -24.61 -7.19
C HIS A 81 -30.37 -26.06 -7.39
N VAL A 82 -31.17 -26.86 -8.10
CA VAL A 82 -30.83 -28.25 -8.46
C VAL A 82 -30.32 -28.31 -9.89
N SER A 83 -29.16 -28.94 -10.08
CA SER A 83 -28.55 -29.14 -11.40
C SER A 83 -29.43 -30.01 -12.30
N VAL A 84 -29.39 -29.75 -13.60
CA VAL A 84 -30.04 -30.60 -14.62
C VAL A 84 -29.57 -32.06 -14.56
N MET A 85 -28.33 -32.29 -14.12
CA MET A 85 -27.80 -33.64 -13.93
C MET A 85 -28.55 -34.39 -12.83
N ILE A 86 -29.01 -33.69 -11.78
CA ILE A 86 -29.71 -34.29 -10.63
C ILE A 86 -31.23 -34.34 -10.89
N ALA A 87 -31.82 -33.26 -11.40
CA ALA A 87 -33.26 -33.18 -11.66
C ALA A 87 -33.69 -33.91 -12.94
N GLY A 88 -32.76 -34.22 -13.84
CA GLY A 88 -33.03 -34.74 -15.17
C GLY A 88 -33.41 -33.64 -16.18
N PRO A 89 -33.31 -33.93 -17.49
CA PRO A 89 -33.54 -32.94 -18.54
C PRO A 89 -35.03 -32.66 -18.81
N ALA A 90 -35.93 -33.58 -18.44
CA ALA A 90 -37.36 -33.46 -18.72
C ALA A 90 -38.00 -32.35 -17.88
N ASN A 91 -38.68 -31.39 -18.52
CA ASN A 91 -39.33 -30.24 -17.87
C ASN A 91 -38.42 -29.41 -16.94
N TYR A 92 -37.11 -29.37 -17.24
CA TYR A 92 -36.16 -28.61 -16.44
C TYR A 92 -36.46 -27.10 -16.45
N ASN A 93 -36.46 -26.47 -15.28
CA ASN A 93 -36.78 -25.05 -15.13
C ASN A 93 -35.60 -24.17 -15.55
N MET A 94 -35.48 -23.91 -16.85
CA MET A 94 -34.42 -23.06 -17.42
C MET A 94 -34.42 -21.64 -16.86
N ARG A 95 -35.59 -21.05 -16.56
CA ARG A 95 -35.67 -19.70 -15.98
C ARG A 95 -35.06 -19.63 -14.59
N ALA A 96 -35.20 -20.69 -13.78
CA ALA A 96 -34.55 -20.78 -12.48
C ALA A 96 -33.04 -20.97 -12.62
N HIS A 97 -32.61 -21.79 -13.59
CA HIS A 97 -31.20 -21.99 -13.92
C HIS A 97 -30.50 -20.71 -14.37
N GLU A 98 -31.11 -19.93 -15.26
CA GLU A 98 -30.57 -18.64 -15.71
C GLU A 98 -30.36 -17.66 -14.55
N LYS A 99 -31.30 -17.62 -13.60
CA LYS A 99 -31.17 -16.80 -12.38
C LYS A 99 -30.03 -17.29 -11.48
N TYR A 100 -29.89 -18.61 -11.32
CA TYR A 100 -28.76 -19.21 -10.60
C TYR A 100 -27.42 -18.83 -11.25
N MET A 101 -27.31 -18.98 -12.58
CA MET A 101 -26.10 -18.63 -13.33
C MET A 101 -25.77 -17.13 -13.27
N SER A 102 -26.79 -16.27 -13.31
CA SER A 102 -26.61 -14.83 -13.13
C SER A 102 -26.04 -14.50 -11.74
N ARG A 103 -26.54 -15.15 -10.69
CA ARG A 103 -26.02 -15.01 -9.31
C ARG A 103 -24.60 -15.56 -9.18
N GLU A 104 -24.32 -16.73 -9.73
CA GLU A 104 -22.97 -17.31 -9.79
C GLU A 104 -21.99 -16.35 -10.47
N GLY A 105 -22.39 -15.73 -11.59
CA GLY A 105 -21.56 -14.74 -12.28
C GLY A 105 -21.21 -13.54 -11.41
N ASN A 106 -22.14 -13.07 -10.57
CA ASN A 106 -21.87 -11.99 -9.62
C ASN A 106 -20.98 -12.44 -8.46
N LEU A 107 -21.16 -13.66 -7.95
CA LEU A 107 -20.29 -14.24 -6.92
C LEU A 107 -18.87 -14.44 -7.44
N TRP A 108 -18.70 -14.82 -8.70
CA TRP A 108 -17.39 -14.92 -9.35
C TRP A 108 -16.71 -13.55 -9.47
N LYS A 109 -17.44 -12.50 -9.81
CA LYS A 109 -16.91 -11.12 -9.80
C LYS A 109 -16.47 -10.71 -8.40
N GLU A 110 -17.28 -11.00 -7.37
CA GLU A 110 -16.93 -10.72 -5.97
C GLU A 110 -15.66 -11.47 -5.55
N TYR A 111 -15.51 -12.73 -5.98
CA TYR A 111 -14.32 -13.55 -5.72
C TYR A 111 -13.08 -12.98 -6.40
N GLU A 112 -13.19 -12.58 -7.67
CA GLU A 112 -12.06 -12.06 -8.46
C GLU A 112 -11.36 -10.88 -7.78
N GLU A 113 -12.12 -10.04 -7.08
CA GLU A 113 -11.58 -8.89 -6.35
C GLU A 113 -10.62 -9.26 -5.20
N PHE A 114 -10.71 -10.47 -4.66
CA PHE A 114 -9.89 -10.89 -3.52
C PHE A 114 -9.21 -12.25 -3.65
N ARG A 115 -9.45 -13.01 -4.73
CA ARG A 115 -8.88 -14.36 -4.96
C ARG A 115 -7.36 -14.41 -4.96
N ASN A 116 -6.68 -13.27 -5.09
CA ASN A 116 -5.22 -13.17 -5.16
C ASN A 116 -4.69 -12.46 -3.90
N PRO A 117 -4.62 -13.16 -2.76
CA PRO A 117 -4.07 -12.61 -1.52
C PRO A 117 -2.59 -12.24 -1.68
N GLU A 118 -1.83 -12.95 -2.51
CA GLU A 118 -0.40 -12.72 -2.75
C GLU A 118 -0.13 -11.32 -3.28
N TYR A 119 -0.91 -10.88 -4.27
CA TYR A 119 -0.80 -9.54 -4.83
C TYR A 119 -1.04 -8.48 -3.77
N LYS A 120 -2.05 -8.67 -2.92
CA LYS A 120 -2.38 -7.70 -1.88
C LYS A 120 -1.31 -7.65 -0.79
N ILE A 121 -0.81 -8.80 -0.36
CA ILE A 121 0.31 -8.92 0.59
C ILE A 121 1.56 -8.24 0.00
N SER A 122 1.91 -8.54 -1.25
CA SER A 122 3.04 -7.92 -1.95
C SER A 122 2.90 -6.39 -2.04
N SER A 123 1.71 -5.90 -2.35
CA SER A 123 1.40 -4.47 -2.37
C SER A 123 1.59 -3.80 -1.00
N ILE A 124 1.17 -4.45 0.09
CA ILE A 124 1.38 -3.95 1.46
C ILE A 124 2.87 -3.91 1.79
N VAL A 125 3.62 -4.97 1.50
CA VAL A 125 5.07 -5.05 1.74
C VAL A 125 5.83 -3.99 0.95
N ALA A 126 5.49 -3.82 -0.34
CA ALA A 126 6.12 -2.81 -1.18
C ALA A 126 5.77 -1.39 -0.70
N GLY A 127 4.53 -1.16 -0.28
CA GLY A 127 4.06 0.11 0.25
C GLY A 127 4.71 0.51 1.57
N ASP A 128 5.03 -0.47 2.44
CA ASP A 128 5.70 -0.22 3.72
C ASP A 128 7.12 0.38 3.56
N ARG A 129 7.82 -0.01 2.49
CA ARG A 129 9.15 0.54 2.15
C ARG A 129 9.10 1.97 1.64
N VAL A 130 7.93 2.45 1.21
CA VAL A 130 7.76 3.79 0.66
C VAL A 130 7.42 4.75 1.78
N ILE A 131 8.42 5.54 2.19
CA ILE A 131 8.19 6.63 3.15
C ILE A 131 7.40 7.72 2.45
N LYS A 132 6.16 7.99 2.88
CA LYS A 132 5.32 9.06 2.33
C LYS A 132 5.51 10.33 3.16
N SER A 133 5.27 11.47 2.53
CA SER A 133 5.41 12.78 3.21
C SER A 133 4.31 13.04 4.25
N ASN A 134 3.22 12.27 4.21
CA ASN A 134 2.08 12.40 5.14
C ASN A 134 2.11 11.33 6.24
N ASP A 135 3.16 10.50 6.30
CA ASP A 135 3.29 9.56 7.40
C ASP A 135 3.65 10.35 8.67
N VAL A 136 2.99 10.08 9.79
CA VAL A 136 3.24 10.78 11.07
C VAL A 136 4.72 10.68 11.46
N ASN A 137 5.33 9.52 11.20
CA ASN A 137 6.74 9.25 11.51
C ASN A 137 7.65 9.36 10.28
N ALA A 138 7.27 10.16 9.27
CA ALA A 138 8.05 10.30 8.02
C ALA A 138 9.50 10.76 8.28
N ILE A 139 9.70 11.70 9.21
CA ILE A 139 11.02 12.23 9.57
C ILE A 139 11.86 11.15 10.25
N GLU A 140 11.29 10.46 11.25
CA GLU A 140 11.95 9.36 11.97
C GLU A 140 12.39 8.24 11.02
N LYS A 141 11.50 7.77 10.14
CA LYS A 141 11.81 6.76 9.12
C LYS A 141 12.90 7.21 8.14
N LEU A 142 12.94 8.50 7.79
CA LEU A 142 14.01 9.04 6.94
C LEU A 142 15.34 9.09 7.68
N GLN A 143 15.33 9.39 8.99
CA GLN A 143 16.53 9.41 9.81
C GLN A 143 17.12 8.00 9.97
N GLU A 144 16.31 7.00 10.30
CA GLU A 144 16.75 5.60 10.35
C GLU A 144 17.34 5.13 9.02
N LYS A 145 16.72 5.54 7.90
CA LYS A 145 17.24 5.26 6.57
C LYS A 145 18.61 5.92 6.35
N ILE A 146 18.79 7.17 6.76
CA ILE A 146 20.07 7.87 6.65
C ILE A 146 21.14 7.15 7.46
N ASP A 147 20.84 6.79 8.72
CA ASP A 147 21.78 6.11 9.61
C ASP A 147 22.24 4.76 9.02
N GLY A 148 21.31 4.00 8.43
CA GLY A 148 21.63 2.76 7.72
C GLY A 148 22.53 2.99 6.50
N LEU A 149 22.22 4.01 5.69
CA LEU A 149 23.02 4.35 4.50
C LEU A 149 24.42 4.88 4.87
N GLU A 150 24.55 5.62 5.98
CA GLU A 150 25.82 6.12 6.49
C GLU A 150 26.70 4.98 7.03
N LYS A 151 26.13 4.06 7.82
CA LYS A 151 26.83 2.82 8.24
C LYS A 151 27.33 2.02 7.04
N MET A 152 26.48 1.84 6.03
CA MET A 152 26.85 1.14 4.81
C MET A 152 27.96 1.88 4.04
N GLN A 153 27.92 3.21 4.02
CA GLN A 153 28.95 4.04 3.38
C GLN A 153 30.31 3.85 4.05
N GLU A 154 30.37 3.89 5.37
CA GLU A 154 31.61 3.72 6.12
C GLU A 154 32.15 2.30 5.99
N LEU A 155 31.29 1.28 6.01
CA LEU A 155 31.67 -0.11 5.74
C LEU A 155 32.29 -0.25 4.34
N MET A 156 31.65 0.28 3.29
CA MET A 156 32.19 0.22 1.92
C MET A 156 33.56 0.91 1.81
N LYS A 157 33.75 2.05 2.48
CA LYS A 157 35.04 2.76 2.54
C LYS A 157 36.10 1.94 3.27
N ALA A 158 35.76 1.36 4.42
CA ALA A 158 36.65 0.53 5.22
C ALA A 158 37.11 -0.71 4.44
N CYS A 159 36.18 -1.44 3.81
CA CYS A 159 36.49 -2.58 2.95
C CYS A 159 37.41 -2.17 1.79
N ASN A 160 37.10 -1.06 1.09
CA ASN A 160 37.96 -0.57 0.01
C ASN A 160 39.36 -0.15 0.51
N ALA A 161 39.48 0.38 1.73
CA ALA A 161 40.77 0.68 2.34
C ALA A 161 41.57 -0.60 2.65
N ILE A 162 40.90 -1.65 3.15
CA ILE A 162 41.51 -2.97 3.38
C ILE A 162 42.02 -3.59 2.08
N ILE A 163 41.23 -3.54 1.00
CA ILE A 163 41.61 -4.10 -0.32
C ILE A 163 42.87 -3.46 -0.88
N ARG A 164 43.05 -2.14 -0.66
CA ARG A 164 44.23 -1.42 -1.13
C ARG A 164 45.51 -1.83 -0.38
N LYS A 165 45.43 -2.51 0.77
CA LYS A 165 46.60 -2.98 1.50
C LYS A 165 47.25 -4.15 0.76
N LYS A 166 48.34 -3.84 0.04
CA LYS A 166 49.11 -4.82 -0.76
C LYS A 166 49.82 -5.91 0.06
N LYS A 167 49.99 -5.70 1.37
CA LYS A 167 50.72 -6.61 2.27
C LYS A 167 49.86 -7.74 2.84
N LEU A 168 48.53 -7.67 2.71
CA LEU A 168 47.64 -8.70 3.23
C LEU A 168 47.34 -9.75 2.16
N THR A 169 47.28 -11.01 2.58
CA THR A 169 46.71 -12.10 1.76
C THR A 169 45.20 -11.93 1.62
N ASP A 170 44.59 -12.63 0.67
CA ASP A 170 43.15 -12.51 0.46
C ASP A 170 42.34 -13.07 1.64
N GLU A 171 42.86 -14.08 2.34
CA GLU A 171 42.27 -14.61 3.59
C GLU A 171 42.34 -13.58 4.73
N GLU A 172 43.46 -12.87 4.87
CA GLU A 172 43.61 -11.79 5.86
C GLU A 172 42.70 -10.59 5.54
N LYS A 173 42.50 -10.28 4.26
CA LYS A 173 41.55 -9.24 3.83
C LYS A 173 40.11 -9.63 4.15
N ILE A 174 39.73 -10.90 3.94
CA ILE A 174 38.39 -11.40 4.30
C ILE A 174 38.19 -11.27 5.81
N ALA A 175 39.15 -11.73 6.62
CA ALA A 175 39.07 -11.63 8.08
C ALA A 175 38.91 -10.16 8.54
N ALA A 176 39.73 -9.25 8.00
CA ALA A 176 39.64 -7.82 8.32
C ALA A 176 38.33 -7.17 7.86
N MET A 177 37.72 -7.62 6.75
CA MET A 177 36.42 -7.13 6.30
C MET A 177 35.28 -7.64 7.19
N VAL A 178 35.36 -8.89 7.64
CA VAL A 178 34.40 -9.48 8.57
C VAL A 178 34.45 -8.77 9.92
N GLU A 179 35.65 -8.46 10.41
CA GLU A 179 35.84 -7.64 11.62
C GLU A 179 35.26 -6.22 11.46
N ALA A 180 35.38 -5.64 10.26
CA ALA A 180 34.74 -4.36 9.92
C ALA A 180 33.21 -4.43 9.74
N GLY A 181 32.60 -5.61 9.92
CA GLY A 181 31.15 -5.81 9.89
C GLY A 181 30.58 -6.29 8.56
N ALA A 182 31.41 -6.66 7.59
CA ALA A 182 30.93 -7.29 6.34
C ALA A 182 30.58 -8.77 6.56
N SER A 183 29.64 -9.31 5.79
CA SER A 183 29.43 -10.75 5.77
C SER A 183 30.57 -11.46 5.04
N GLU A 184 30.89 -12.69 5.43
CA GLU A 184 31.95 -13.47 4.78
C GLU A 184 31.70 -13.64 3.27
N LYS A 185 30.43 -13.80 2.88
CA LYS A 185 30.01 -13.85 1.48
C LYS A 185 30.29 -12.53 0.76
N ALA A 186 29.88 -11.40 1.34
CA ALA A 186 30.11 -10.09 0.74
C ALA A 186 31.61 -9.78 0.62
N ALA A 187 32.42 -10.16 1.61
CA ALA A 187 33.87 -10.00 1.57
C ALA A 187 34.51 -10.78 0.41
N LYS A 188 34.12 -12.05 0.23
CA LYS A 188 34.57 -12.89 -0.89
C LYS A 188 34.17 -12.29 -2.25
N GLU A 189 32.91 -11.91 -2.41
CA GLU A 189 32.42 -11.27 -3.64
C GLU A 189 33.15 -9.97 -3.95
N THR A 190 33.43 -9.15 -2.93
CA THR A 190 34.13 -7.88 -3.10
C THR A 190 35.58 -8.05 -3.56
N LEU A 191 36.21 -9.18 -3.22
CA LEU A 191 37.55 -9.54 -3.68
C LEU A 191 37.58 -10.13 -5.09
N THR A 192 36.45 -10.64 -5.59
CA THR A 192 36.38 -11.10 -6.98
C THR A 192 36.49 -9.90 -7.94
N PRO A 193 37.42 -9.94 -8.91
CA PRO A 193 37.51 -8.91 -9.93
C PRO A 193 36.22 -8.82 -10.73
N ASN A 194 35.74 -7.61 -10.99
CA ASN A 194 34.61 -7.42 -11.90
C ASN A 194 35.02 -7.68 -13.38
N PHE A 195 34.07 -7.53 -14.31
CA PHE A 195 34.32 -7.69 -15.75
C PHE A 195 35.47 -6.82 -16.30
N MET A 196 35.81 -5.72 -15.62
CA MET A 196 36.91 -4.82 -15.97
C MET A 196 38.17 -5.02 -15.10
N GLY A 197 38.26 -6.13 -14.35
CA GLY A 197 39.39 -6.46 -13.50
C GLY A 197 39.53 -5.61 -12.23
N ARG A 198 38.52 -4.81 -11.86
CA ARG A 198 38.56 -3.98 -10.65
C ARG A 198 38.06 -4.79 -9.45
N ILE A 199 38.77 -4.66 -8.34
CA ILE A 199 38.47 -5.31 -7.06
C ILE A 199 37.97 -4.25 -6.07
N GLY A 200 36.99 -4.60 -5.25
CA GLY A 200 36.37 -3.69 -4.29
C GLY A 200 34.98 -3.20 -4.67
N PHE A 201 34.36 -2.50 -3.73
CA PHE A 201 33.11 -1.80 -3.97
C PHE A 201 33.32 -0.74 -5.04
N ALA A 202 32.50 -0.81 -6.09
CA ALA A 202 32.61 0.10 -7.23
C ALA A 202 32.36 1.57 -6.82
N SER A 203 33.09 2.49 -7.45
CA SER A 203 33.00 3.93 -7.15
C SER A 203 31.59 4.49 -7.36
N TYR A 204 30.86 4.00 -8.36
CA TYR A 204 29.48 4.42 -8.60
C TYR A 204 28.55 4.02 -7.43
N SER A 205 28.78 2.88 -6.77
CA SER A 205 27.97 2.45 -5.62
C SER A 205 28.10 3.41 -4.45
N LEU A 206 29.34 3.85 -4.14
CA LEU A 206 29.58 4.86 -3.11
C LEU A 206 28.98 6.23 -3.48
N SER A 207 29.09 6.63 -4.76
CA SER A 207 28.53 7.89 -5.25
C SER A 207 27.00 7.91 -5.17
N ASN A 208 26.35 6.82 -5.61
CA ASN A 208 24.91 6.64 -5.58
C ASN A 208 24.37 6.61 -4.14
N ASN A 209 25.08 5.94 -3.24
CA ASN A 209 24.72 5.91 -1.82
C ASN A 209 24.79 7.31 -1.20
N ASN A 210 25.89 8.04 -1.43
CA ASN A 210 26.02 9.45 -1.00
C ASN A 210 24.93 10.35 -1.58
N ALA A 211 24.58 10.20 -2.87
CA ALA A 211 23.48 10.95 -3.46
C ALA A 211 22.14 10.66 -2.77
N THR A 212 21.89 9.39 -2.45
CA THR A 212 20.69 8.96 -1.71
C THR A 212 20.64 9.58 -0.32
N ILE A 213 21.76 9.60 0.41
CA ILE A 213 21.88 10.24 1.74
C ILE A 213 21.55 11.74 1.63
N ARG A 214 22.16 12.45 0.66
CA ARG A 214 21.90 13.89 0.46
C ARG A 214 20.43 14.17 0.16
N ASN A 215 19.81 13.39 -0.72
CA ASN A 215 18.40 13.54 -1.07
C ASN A 215 17.49 13.28 0.13
N ALA A 216 17.79 12.27 0.95
CA ALA A 216 17.05 11.98 2.17
C ALA A 216 17.15 13.14 3.18
N LYS A 217 18.35 13.70 3.39
CA LYS A 217 18.57 14.88 4.25
C LYS A 217 17.81 16.10 3.75
N GLN A 218 17.84 16.36 2.44
CA GLN A 218 17.08 17.45 1.83
C GLN A 218 15.57 17.27 2.05
N ARG A 219 15.08 16.03 1.94
CA ARG A 219 13.68 15.70 2.19
C ARG A 219 13.28 15.92 3.65
N ILE A 220 14.11 15.56 4.62
CA ILE A 220 13.88 15.87 6.04
C ILE A 220 13.73 17.38 6.23
N SER A 221 14.70 18.16 5.73
CA SER A 221 14.65 19.62 5.84
C SER A 221 13.39 20.23 5.21
N GLN A 222 12.91 19.67 4.09
CA GLN A 222 11.64 20.09 3.48
C GLN A 222 10.44 19.77 4.38
N LEU A 223 10.38 18.58 4.97
CA LEU A 223 9.31 18.18 5.89
C LEU A 223 9.32 19.03 7.16
N GLU A 224 10.49 19.32 7.72
CA GLU A 224 10.64 20.20 8.89
C GLU A 224 10.19 21.62 8.58
N LYS A 225 10.56 22.18 7.43
CA LYS A 225 10.07 23.50 6.99
C LYS A 225 8.55 23.52 6.82
N ILE A 226 7.97 22.42 6.33
CA ILE A 226 6.53 22.27 6.20
C ILE A 226 5.87 22.24 7.58
N ALA A 227 6.40 21.46 8.51
CA ALA A 227 5.90 21.37 9.88
C ALA A 227 6.03 22.72 10.62
N ALA A 228 7.16 23.40 10.49
CA ALA A 228 7.44 24.69 11.12
C ALA A 228 6.57 25.84 10.59
N ARG A 229 6.13 25.79 9.33
CA ARG A 229 5.21 26.80 8.77
C ARG A 229 3.84 26.82 9.45
N GLY A 230 3.45 25.72 10.09
CA GLY A 230 2.15 25.55 10.75
C GLY A 230 0.96 25.65 9.80
N THR A 231 -0.24 25.41 10.34
CA THR A 231 -1.48 25.70 9.60
C THR A 231 -1.62 27.22 9.47
N GLN A 232 -1.67 27.72 8.24
CA GLN A 232 -1.82 29.14 7.96
C GLN A 232 -3.21 29.39 7.41
N GLU A 233 -3.92 30.33 8.02
CA GLU A 233 -5.19 30.83 7.52
C GLU A 233 -4.96 32.21 6.94
N THR A 234 -5.30 32.38 5.66
CA THR A 234 -5.34 33.68 5.00
C THR A 234 -6.80 34.01 4.75
N VAL A 235 -7.28 35.03 5.44
CA VAL A 235 -8.59 35.63 5.19
C VAL A 235 -8.36 36.74 4.16
N ILE A 236 -9.11 36.70 3.06
CA ILE A 236 -9.06 37.73 2.04
C ILE A 236 -10.19 38.71 2.35
N GLU A 237 -9.80 39.94 2.69
CA GLU A 237 -10.69 41.07 2.91
C GLU A 237 -10.70 41.91 1.61
N SER A 238 -11.87 42.12 1.03
CA SER A 238 -12.07 42.89 -0.18
C SER A 238 -13.36 43.70 -0.10
N ASP A 239 -13.41 44.81 -0.85
CA ASP A 239 -14.59 45.69 -0.90
C ASP A 239 -15.75 45.11 -1.75
N ALA A 240 -15.51 44.00 -2.46
CA ALA A 240 -16.51 43.30 -3.26
C ALA A 240 -17.18 42.18 -2.46
N GLU A 241 -18.53 42.21 -2.40
CA GLU A 241 -19.36 41.24 -1.65
C GLU A 241 -19.10 39.77 -2.00
N GLU A 242 -18.66 39.47 -3.23
CA GLU A 242 -18.38 38.10 -3.70
C GLU A 242 -17.03 37.54 -3.25
N THR A 243 -16.06 38.40 -2.95
CA THR A 243 -14.71 38.00 -2.52
C THR A 243 -14.47 38.24 -1.03
N ASN A 244 -15.29 39.07 -0.39
CA ASN A 244 -15.17 39.39 1.02
C ASN A 244 -15.46 38.16 1.90
N GLY A 245 -14.50 37.78 2.74
CA GLY A 245 -14.62 36.66 3.67
C GLY A 245 -14.33 35.29 3.07
N ILE A 246 -13.73 35.22 1.88
CA ILE A 246 -13.13 33.96 1.40
C ILE A 246 -11.94 33.62 2.30
N ARG A 247 -11.92 32.39 2.83
CA ARG A 247 -10.84 31.91 3.69
C ARG A 247 -10.07 30.80 2.99
N ILE A 248 -8.77 31.02 2.81
CA ILE A 248 -7.84 30.01 2.33
C ILE A 248 -7.08 29.46 3.55
N VAL A 249 -7.32 28.20 3.87
CA VAL A 249 -6.67 27.49 4.98
C VAL A 249 -5.68 26.49 4.41
N ASP A 250 -4.40 26.73 4.67
CA ASP A 250 -3.32 25.79 4.40
C ASP A 250 -3.19 24.81 5.57
N ASN A 251 -3.99 23.75 5.56
CA ASN A 251 -4.10 22.79 6.64
C ASN A 251 -2.96 21.75 6.56
N VAL A 252 -1.98 21.90 7.46
CA VAL A 252 -0.81 21.01 7.52
C VAL A 252 -1.20 19.61 8.02
N GLU A 253 -2.07 19.52 9.03
CA GLU A 253 -2.50 18.25 9.63
C GLU A 253 -3.28 17.39 8.64
N ALA A 254 -4.20 18.00 7.90
CA ALA A 254 -4.94 17.30 6.85
C ALA A 254 -4.11 17.07 5.58
N HIS A 255 -2.95 17.73 5.45
CA HIS A 255 -2.19 17.86 4.19
C HIS A 255 -3.10 18.32 3.04
N ARG A 256 -3.93 19.32 3.29
CA ARG A 256 -4.91 19.85 2.35
C ARG A 256 -4.84 21.37 2.31
N LEU A 257 -4.99 21.92 1.11
CA LEU A 257 -5.30 23.33 0.94
C LEU A 257 -6.82 23.46 0.77
N GLN A 258 -7.45 24.23 1.65
CA GLN A 258 -8.91 24.36 1.74
C GLN A 258 -9.32 25.79 1.44
N ILE A 259 -10.39 25.96 0.66
CA ILE A 259 -10.98 27.24 0.32
C ILE A 259 -12.43 27.23 0.79
N PHE A 260 -12.76 28.15 1.68
CA PHE A 260 -14.10 28.39 2.19
C PHE A 260 -14.68 29.63 1.52
N PHE A 261 -15.89 29.49 0.99
CA PHE A 261 -16.66 30.58 0.39
C PHE A 261 -17.88 30.85 1.27
N ASN A 262 -18.34 32.11 1.32
CA ASN A 262 -19.55 32.52 2.06
C ASN A 262 -20.87 32.09 1.38
N GLY A 263 -20.78 31.24 0.36
CA GLY A 263 -21.91 30.75 -0.41
C GLY A 263 -21.44 29.86 -1.54
N LYS A 264 -22.35 29.57 -2.47
CA LYS A 264 -22.03 28.77 -3.66
C LYS A 264 -21.28 29.66 -4.67
N PRO A 265 -19.99 29.41 -4.97
CA PRO A 265 -19.27 30.21 -5.96
C PRO A 265 -19.86 30.03 -7.35
N SER A 266 -19.62 31.03 -8.22
CA SER A 266 -20.13 31.06 -9.59
C SER A 266 -19.76 29.81 -10.40
N ALA A 267 -20.48 29.55 -11.49
CA ALA A 267 -20.19 28.37 -12.34
C ALA A 267 -18.78 28.42 -12.95
N GLU A 268 -18.30 29.61 -13.26
CA GLU A 268 -16.96 29.85 -13.80
C GLU A 268 -15.87 29.53 -12.77
N VAL A 269 -15.97 30.07 -11.56
CA VAL A 269 -15.03 29.81 -10.46
C VAL A 269 -14.98 28.31 -10.14
N ARG A 270 -16.13 27.63 -10.07
CA ARG A 270 -16.17 26.18 -9.86
C ARG A 270 -15.48 25.39 -10.96
N THR A 271 -15.51 25.88 -12.19
CA THR A 271 -14.84 25.25 -13.33
C THR A 271 -13.31 25.43 -13.22
N GLN A 272 -12.85 26.63 -12.88
CA GLN A 272 -11.44 26.91 -12.63
C GLN A 272 -10.88 26.10 -11.44
N LEU A 273 -11.64 26.01 -10.34
CA LEU A 273 -11.29 25.17 -9.18
C LEU A 273 -11.10 23.71 -9.58
N LYS A 274 -12.07 23.14 -10.33
CA LYS A 274 -11.98 21.74 -10.80
C LYS A 274 -10.81 21.51 -11.74
N LYS A 275 -10.49 22.49 -12.61
CA LYS A 275 -9.34 22.46 -13.54
C LYS A 275 -8.01 22.43 -12.78
N ASN A 276 -7.93 23.16 -11.67
CA ASN A 276 -6.75 23.21 -10.79
C ASN A 276 -6.73 22.11 -9.70
N GLY A 277 -7.57 21.08 -9.83
CA GLY A 277 -7.55 19.90 -8.97
C GLY A 277 -8.33 20.02 -7.66
N PHE A 278 -9.02 21.14 -7.42
CA PHE A 278 -9.90 21.27 -6.25
C PHE A 278 -11.18 20.43 -6.42
N ARG A 279 -11.62 19.84 -5.30
CA ARG A 279 -12.84 19.05 -5.20
C ARG A 279 -13.67 19.52 -4.01
N TRP A 280 -14.98 19.68 -4.25
CA TRP A 280 -15.93 20.02 -3.21
C TRP A 280 -16.07 18.87 -2.21
N THR A 281 -16.00 19.19 -0.92
CA THR A 281 -16.12 18.21 0.17
C THR A 281 -17.25 18.62 1.11
N PRO A 282 -18.42 17.98 1.01
CA PRO A 282 -19.61 18.37 1.77
C PRO A 282 -19.42 18.32 3.30
N SER A 283 -18.65 17.36 3.81
CA SER A 283 -18.46 17.18 5.25
C SER A 283 -17.74 18.35 5.94
N ILE A 284 -16.89 19.07 5.20
CA ILE A 284 -16.13 20.23 5.71
C ILE A 284 -16.68 21.54 5.09
N SER A 285 -17.62 21.44 4.14
CA SER A 285 -18.15 22.57 3.38
C SER A 285 -17.05 23.43 2.73
N ALA A 286 -16.04 22.78 2.15
CA ALA A 286 -14.89 23.45 1.52
C ALA A 286 -14.52 22.84 0.18
N TRP A 287 -13.90 23.65 -0.68
CA TRP A 287 -13.15 23.17 -1.83
C TRP A 287 -11.74 22.82 -1.40
N GLN A 288 -11.30 21.59 -1.63
CA GLN A 288 -9.97 21.14 -1.20
C GLN A 288 -9.15 20.52 -2.32
N SER A 289 -7.83 20.71 -2.25
CA SER A 289 -6.82 20.03 -3.05
C SER A 289 -5.71 19.50 -2.13
N TYR A 290 -4.85 18.62 -2.66
CA TYR A 290 -3.61 18.29 -1.96
C TYR A 290 -2.79 19.56 -1.77
N ARG A 291 -2.18 19.69 -0.59
CA ARG A 291 -1.30 20.81 -0.29
C ARG A 291 -0.09 20.80 -1.24
N SER A 292 0.04 21.84 -2.06
CA SER A 292 1.21 22.08 -2.89
C SER A 292 1.38 23.56 -3.16
N GLU A 293 2.60 23.98 -3.51
CA GLU A 293 2.87 25.38 -3.90
C GLU A 293 2.04 25.80 -5.12
N SER A 294 1.87 24.88 -6.08
CA SER A 294 1.03 25.12 -7.26
C SER A 294 -0.44 25.29 -6.90
N ALA A 295 -0.96 24.49 -5.96
CA ALA A 295 -2.33 24.63 -5.48
C ALA A 295 -2.52 25.94 -4.71
N ASN A 296 -1.54 26.34 -3.90
CA ASN A 296 -1.58 27.61 -3.16
C ASN A 296 -1.60 28.81 -4.12
N ARG A 297 -0.70 28.80 -5.12
CA ARG A 297 -0.70 29.81 -6.17
C ARG A 297 -2.02 29.84 -6.93
N ALA A 298 -2.52 28.69 -7.37
CA ALA A 298 -3.80 28.62 -8.09
C ALA A 298 -4.98 29.10 -7.25
N ALA A 299 -5.01 28.80 -5.94
CA ALA A 299 -6.04 29.31 -5.04
C ALA A 299 -6.01 30.84 -4.98
N ARG A 300 -4.82 31.44 -4.81
CA ARG A 300 -4.64 32.89 -4.77
C ARG A 300 -5.02 33.55 -6.09
N GLU A 301 -4.63 32.96 -7.22
CA GLU A 301 -4.96 33.46 -8.57
C GLU A 301 -6.47 33.41 -8.83
N ILE A 302 -7.15 32.31 -8.46
CA ILE A 302 -8.60 32.18 -8.63
C ILE A 302 -9.32 33.22 -7.78
N VAL A 303 -8.94 33.39 -6.51
CA VAL A 303 -9.61 34.36 -5.64
C VAL A 303 -9.32 35.80 -6.06
N ALA A 304 -8.12 36.09 -6.57
CA ALA A 304 -7.79 37.42 -7.07
C ALA A 304 -8.48 37.77 -8.41
N ALA A 305 -8.95 36.76 -9.16
CA ALA A 305 -9.66 36.94 -10.43
C ALA A 305 -11.20 36.96 -10.29
N MET A 306 -11.70 36.84 -9.06
CA MET A 306 -13.13 36.99 -8.71
C MET A 306 -13.45 38.45 -8.41
#